data_AF-A0A943Z082-F1
#
_entry.id   AF-A0A943Z082-F1
#
_cell.length_a   1.000
_cell.length_b   1.000
_cell.length_c   1.000
_cell.angle_alpha   90.00
_cell.angle_beta   90.00
_cell.angle_gamma   90.00
#
_symmetry.space_group_name_H-M   'P 1'
#
loop_
_entity.id
_entity.type
_entity.pdbx_description
1 polymer ?
#
loop_
_entity_poly.entity_id
_entity_poly.type
_entity_poly.pdbx_seq_one_letter_code
_entity_poly.pdbx_strand_id
1 'polypeptide(L)'
;AVREFQRDHNLTADGVCGPATLAAIRTAYSGSSSATTDYQATVYKLDWSYMKANATALGIAKGSSIKLTDLTTGKSLNIHVQSTGNHIDAEPLTSADTTTLCEIYGVSSPNSISYKRRPMMITTSAGQFLCSIYGQPHGAQDITNNGYDGQFCLHFVNSRTHGTNRVDTDHQNAINSAESIVKNIKVNGVNVVISTTYK
;
A
#
# COMPACT_ATOMS: atom_id res chain seq x y z
N ALA A 1 7.18 12.83 -14.96
CA ALA A 1 7.02 13.51 -13.65
C ALA A 1 7.71 12.75 -12.50
N VAL A 2 7.03 12.01 -11.60
CA VAL A 2 7.72 11.45 -10.38
C VAL A 2 8.80 10.41 -10.71
N ARG A 3 8.52 9.43 -11.58
CA ARG A 3 9.52 8.43 -12.03
C ARG A 3 10.70 9.03 -12.77
N GLU A 4 10.47 10.15 -13.41
CA GLU A 4 11.49 10.87 -14.18
C GLU A 4 12.40 11.62 -13.22
N PHE A 5 11.83 12.41 -12.32
CA PHE A 5 12.56 13.00 -11.19
C PHE A 5 13.36 11.96 -10.40
N GLN A 6 12.78 10.80 -10.10
CA GLN A 6 13.49 9.73 -9.40
C GLN A 6 14.69 9.20 -10.20
N ARG A 7 14.55 9.00 -11.52
CA ARG A 7 15.69 8.61 -12.39
C ARG A 7 16.77 9.69 -12.38
N ASP A 8 16.37 10.94 -12.51
CA ASP A 8 17.28 12.09 -12.59
C ASP A 8 18.03 12.33 -11.27
N HIS A 9 17.46 11.89 -10.15
CA HIS A 9 18.03 12.02 -8.81
C HIS A 9 18.58 10.71 -8.22
N ASN A 10 18.85 9.70 -9.06
CA ASN A 10 19.41 8.40 -8.65
C ASN A 10 18.62 7.67 -7.56
N LEU A 11 17.30 7.78 -7.61
CA LEU A 11 16.38 7.08 -6.74
C LEU A 11 15.74 5.91 -7.48
N THR A 12 15.18 4.97 -6.71
CA THR A 12 14.29 3.96 -7.27
C THR A 12 13.12 4.66 -7.98
N ALA A 13 13.06 4.50 -9.30
CA ALA A 13 12.06 5.13 -10.18
C ALA A 13 10.70 4.43 -10.11
N ASP A 14 10.22 4.21 -8.90
CA ASP A 14 9.01 3.44 -8.62
C ASP A 14 7.72 4.26 -8.76
N GLY A 15 7.83 5.58 -8.92
CA GLY A 15 6.74 6.53 -9.07
C GLY A 15 6.09 6.91 -7.74
N VAL A 16 6.65 6.46 -6.62
CA VAL A 16 6.16 6.77 -5.28
C VAL A 16 6.95 7.95 -4.73
N CYS A 17 6.22 8.99 -4.32
CA CYS A 17 6.80 10.11 -3.61
C CYS A 17 7.05 9.73 -2.14
N GLY A 18 7.88 8.71 -1.92
CA GLY A 18 8.29 8.24 -0.60
C GLY A 18 9.36 9.14 0.02
N PRO A 19 9.82 8.85 1.25
CA PRO A 19 10.75 9.72 1.97
C PRO A 19 12.03 10.09 1.19
N ALA A 20 12.60 9.15 0.43
CA ALA A 20 13.79 9.38 -0.40
C ALA A 20 13.50 10.29 -1.60
N THR A 21 12.40 10.06 -2.31
CA THR A 21 11.90 10.93 -3.39
C THR A 21 11.63 12.33 -2.88
N LEU A 22 11.01 12.44 -1.71
CA LEU A 22 10.74 13.72 -1.05
C LEU A 22 12.03 14.43 -0.64
N ALA A 23 13.02 13.72 -0.11
CA ALA A 23 14.31 14.29 0.25
C ALA A 23 15.04 14.86 -0.99
N ALA A 24 15.06 14.12 -2.09
CA ALA A 24 15.66 14.58 -3.34
C ALA A 24 14.93 15.79 -3.92
N ILE A 25 13.59 15.81 -3.91
CA ILE A 25 12.80 16.98 -4.35
C ILE A 25 13.20 18.21 -3.53
N ARG A 26 13.37 18.07 -2.21
CA ARG A 26 13.79 19.18 -1.34
C ARG A 26 15.20 19.65 -1.63
N THR A 27 16.16 18.75 -1.83
CA THR A 27 17.52 19.14 -2.23
C THR A 27 17.50 19.91 -3.56
N ALA A 28 16.75 19.42 -4.55
CA ALA A 28 16.58 20.09 -5.84
C ALA A 28 15.95 21.48 -5.71
N TYR A 29 15.05 21.68 -4.74
CA TYR A 29 14.34 22.95 -4.52
C TYR A 29 15.03 23.90 -3.51
N SER A 30 15.98 23.40 -2.71
CA SER A 30 16.65 24.15 -1.63
C SER A 30 17.63 25.23 -2.11
N GLY A 31 17.83 25.40 -3.42
CA GLY A 31 18.51 26.56 -4.01
C GLY A 31 17.69 27.85 -3.98
N SER A 32 16.44 27.83 -3.54
CA SER A 32 15.59 29.02 -3.38
C SER A 32 15.23 29.22 -1.90
N SER A 33 15.78 30.30 -1.33
CA SER A 33 15.53 30.78 0.02
C SER A 33 14.04 30.93 0.35
N SER A 34 13.66 30.51 1.55
CA SER A 34 12.47 30.99 2.28
C SER A 34 11.09 30.48 1.85
N ALA A 35 10.92 29.17 1.64
CA ALA A 35 9.59 28.57 1.55
C ALA A 35 9.42 27.41 2.53
N THR A 36 8.85 27.69 3.70
CA THR A 36 8.10 26.68 4.48
C THR A 36 6.86 26.32 3.65
N THR A 37 7.07 25.55 2.59
CA THR A 37 5.95 25.05 1.78
C THR A 37 5.46 23.81 2.50
N ASP A 38 4.43 23.96 3.32
CA ASP A 38 3.70 22.82 3.88
C ASP A 38 3.17 22.00 2.70
N TYR A 39 3.89 20.94 2.35
CA TYR A 39 3.50 20.05 1.28
C TYR A 39 2.26 19.28 1.73
N GLN A 40 1.13 19.61 1.12
CA GLN A 40 -0.14 18.96 1.37
C GLN A 40 -0.25 17.72 0.48
N ALA A 41 -0.25 16.54 1.09
CA ALA A 41 -0.64 15.32 0.40
C ALA A 41 -2.00 14.85 0.93
N THR A 42 -2.84 14.34 0.04
CA THR A 42 -4.10 13.68 0.42
C THR A 42 -3.95 12.17 0.23
N VAL A 43 -4.29 11.43 1.28
CA VAL A 43 -4.47 9.98 1.25
C VAL A 43 -5.92 9.65 1.54
N TYR A 44 -6.43 8.55 1.00
CA TYR A 44 -7.84 8.20 1.18
C TYR A 44 -8.02 6.96 2.04
N LYS A 45 -8.98 7.02 2.95
CA LYS A 45 -9.60 5.84 3.58
C LYS A 45 -10.88 5.56 2.82
N LEU A 46 -10.88 4.46 2.06
CA LEU A 46 -12.03 4.09 1.27
C LEU A 46 -12.93 3.16 2.11
N ASP A 47 -14.22 3.48 2.15
CA ASP A 47 -15.26 2.51 2.46
C ASP A 47 -15.28 1.43 1.38
N TRP A 48 -15.51 0.18 1.79
CA TRP A 48 -15.57 -0.95 0.88
C TRP A 48 -16.60 -0.77 -0.23
N SER A 49 -17.77 -0.19 0.08
CA SER A 49 -18.82 0.04 -0.91
C SER A 49 -18.39 1.04 -1.98
N TYR A 50 -17.75 2.14 -1.56
CA TYR A 50 -17.20 3.14 -2.48
C TYR A 50 -16.09 2.54 -3.35
N MET A 51 -15.15 1.82 -2.72
CA MET A 51 -14.06 1.15 -3.41
C MET A 51 -14.62 0.23 -4.50
N LYS A 52 -15.54 -0.67 -4.13
CA LYS A 52 -16.11 -1.66 -5.05
C LYS A 52 -16.87 -1.01 -6.22
N ALA A 53 -17.60 0.08 -5.96
CA ALA A 53 -18.32 0.81 -7.00
C ALA A 53 -17.38 1.54 -7.99
N ASN A 54 -16.16 1.87 -7.56
CA ASN A 54 -15.23 2.71 -8.34
C ASN A 54 -13.91 1.99 -8.70
N ALA A 55 -13.84 0.67 -8.54
CA ALA A 55 -12.59 -0.08 -8.59
C ALA A 55 -11.76 0.15 -9.88
N THR A 56 -12.43 0.23 -11.04
CA THR A 56 -11.76 0.50 -12.32
C THR A 56 -11.15 1.90 -12.37
N ALA A 57 -11.91 2.93 -11.97
CA ALA A 57 -11.44 4.31 -11.95
C ALA A 57 -10.31 4.53 -10.93
N LEU A 58 -10.34 3.77 -9.83
CA LEU A 58 -9.32 3.77 -8.80
C LEU A 58 -8.09 2.93 -9.18
N GLY A 59 -8.13 2.16 -10.28
CA GLY A 59 -7.03 1.30 -10.72
C GLY A 59 -6.81 0.06 -9.83
N ILE A 60 -7.85 -0.43 -9.18
CA ILE A 60 -7.83 -1.55 -8.22
C ILE A 60 -8.88 -2.62 -8.53
N ALA A 61 -9.38 -2.65 -9.77
CA ALA A 61 -10.29 -3.69 -10.23
C ALA A 61 -9.59 -5.05 -10.34
N LYS A 62 -10.36 -6.14 -10.32
CA LYS A 62 -9.86 -7.48 -10.64
C LYS A 62 -9.02 -7.46 -11.93
N GLY A 63 -7.86 -8.11 -11.89
CA GLY A 63 -6.88 -8.15 -12.97
C GLY A 63 -5.87 -6.99 -12.96
N SER A 64 -6.03 -6.01 -12.07
CA SER A 64 -5.06 -4.91 -11.94
C SER A 64 -3.80 -5.38 -11.23
N SER A 65 -2.64 -4.92 -11.70
CA SER A 65 -1.39 -4.99 -10.94
C SER A 65 -1.16 -3.66 -10.22
N ILE A 66 -1.02 -3.71 -8.90
CA ILE A 66 -0.93 -2.49 -8.07
C ILE A 66 0.26 -2.56 -7.12
N LYS A 67 0.85 -1.39 -6.84
CA LYS A 67 1.91 -1.26 -5.86
C LYS A 67 1.32 -1.18 -4.45
N LEU A 68 1.82 -2.02 -3.55
CA LEU A 68 1.46 -2.09 -2.14
C LEU A 68 2.68 -1.78 -1.28
N THR A 69 2.52 -0.97 -0.24
CA THR A 69 3.61 -0.56 0.67
C THR A 69 3.24 -0.84 2.12
N ASP A 70 4.09 -1.55 2.86
CA ASP A 70 3.96 -1.72 4.31
C ASP A 70 4.48 -0.46 5.00
N LEU A 71 3.59 0.25 5.69
CA LEU A 71 3.92 1.55 6.27
C LEU A 71 4.82 1.43 7.50
N THR A 72 4.96 0.24 8.09
CA THR A 72 5.83 0.01 9.25
C THR A 72 7.28 -0.22 8.84
N THR A 73 7.52 -1.00 7.80
CA THR A 73 8.88 -1.34 7.32
C THR A 73 9.35 -0.44 6.19
N GLY A 74 8.43 0.25 5.50
CA GLY A 74 8.72 1.04 4.30
C GLY A 74 8.97 0.21 3.04
N LYS A 75 8.86 -1.12 3.11
CA LYS A 75 9.05 -2.02 1.97
C LYS A 75 7.82 -2.01 1.07
N SER A 76 8.03 -2.14 -0.23
CA SER A 76 6.98 -2.20 -1.23
C SER A 76 7.10 -3.43 -2.11
N LEU A 77 5.96 -3.97 -2.50
CA LEU A 77 5.81 -5.07 -3.44
C LEU A 77 4.71 -4.73 -4.45
N ASN A 78 4.74 -5.37 -5.62
CA ASN A 78 3.64 -5.37 -6.57
C ASN A 78 2.76 -6.59 -6.34
N ILE A 79 1.45 -6.39 -6.49
CA ILE A 79 0.45 -7.43 -6.27
C ILE A 79 -0.51 -7.50 -7.45
N HIS A 80 -1.05 -8.69 -7.71
CA HIS A 80 -2.15 -8.94 -8.63
C HIS A 80 -3.47 -8.96 -7.86
N VAL A 81 -4.47 -8.22 -8.32
CA VAL A 81 -5.82 -8.23 -7.75
C VAL A 81 -6.60 -9.40 -8.36
N GLN A 82 -6.68 -10.52 -7.65
CA GLN A 82 -7.36 -11.74 -8.09
C GLN A 82 -8.88 -11.61 -8.02
N SER A 83 -9.41 -10.98 -6.96
CA SER A 83 -10.85 -10.88 -6.70
C SER A 83 -11.20 -9.60 -5.92
N THR A 84 -12.46 -9.15 -6.04
CA THR A 84 -13.02 -7.99 -5.32
C THR A 84 -14.38 -8.34 -4.68
N GLY A 85 -14.44 -9.48 -4.00
CA GLY A 85 -15.65 -10.06 -3.40
C GLY A 85 -16.15 -9.30 -2.17
N ASN A 86 -15.83 -9.81 -0.98
CA ASN A 86 -16.09 -9.15 0.33
C ASN A 86 -14.90 -8.28 0.79
N HIS A 87 -13.73 -8.56 0.24
CA HIS A 87 -12.48 -7.82 0.32
C HIS A 87 -11.71 -8.11 -0.98
N ILE A 88 -10.47 -7.60 -1.10
CA ILE A 88 -9.60 -7.96 -2.22
C ILE A 88 -8.84 -9.22 -1.88
N ASP A 89 -8.96 -10.25 -2.71
CA ASP A 89 -7.97 -11.32 -2.75
C ASP A 89 -6.84 -10.89 -3.68
N ALA A 90 -5.60 -10.98 -3.19
CA ALA A 90 -4.43 -10.55 -3.93
C ALA A 90 -3.28 -11.56 -3.82
N GLU A 91 -2.41 -11.55 -4.82
CA GLU A 91 -1.23 -12.41 -4.89
C GLU A 91 0.00 -11.52 -5.10
N PRO A 92 1.18 -11.85 -4.53
CA PRO A 92 2.41 -11.21 -4.98
C PRO A 92 2.57 -11.39 -6.49
N LEU A 93 2.91 -10.33 -7.21
CA LEU A 93 2.94 -10.38 -8.68
C LEU A 93 4.09 -11.25 -9.19
N THR A 94 5.22 -11.27 -8.47
CA THR A 94 6.44 -12.01 -8.83
C THR A 94 7.04 -12.73 -7.62
N SER A 95 8.01 -13.61 -7.86
CA SER A 95 8.77 -14.26 -6.78
C SER A 95 9.58 -13.27 -5.92
N ALA A 96 10.06 -12.17 -6.50
CA ALA A 96 10.71 -11.10 -5.74
C ALA A 96 9.72 -10.35 -4.83
N ASP A 97 8.47 -10.18 -5.28
CA ASP A 97 7.40 -9.62 -4.45
C ASP A 97 7.04 -10.55 -3.28
N THR A 98 7.05 -11.87 -3.52
CA THR A 98 6.89 -12.87 -2.46
C THR A 98 8.01 -12.82 -1.44
N THR A 99 9.27 -12.70 -1.88
CA THR A 99 10.41 -12.50 -0.97
C THR A 99 10.22 -11.23 -0.14
N THR A 100 9.81 -10.13 -0.77
CA THR A 100 9.52 -8.87 -0.06
C THR A 100 8.39 -9.03 0.97
N LEU A 101 7.33 -9.78 0.64
CA LEU A 101 6.26 -10.08 1.58
C LEU A 101 6.78 -10.88 2.79
N CYS A 102 7.62 -11.88 2.56
CA CYS A 102 8.26 -12.64 3.64
C CYS A 102 9.10 -11.74 4.54
N GLU A 103 9.88 -10.82 3.96
CA GLU A 103 10.68 -9.85 4.70
C GLU A 103 9.83 -8.87 5.54
N ILE A 104 8.68 -8.42 5.03
CA ILE A 104 7.72 -7.59 5.78
C ILE A 104 7.26 -8.31 7.05
N TYR A 105 7.10 -9.64 6.97
CA TYR A 105 6.70 -10.49 8.09
C TYR A 105 7.88 -11.03 8.92
N GLY A 106 9.12 -10.81 8.50
CA GLY A 106 10.31 -11.28 9.20
C GLY A 106 10.49 -12.81 9.13
N VAL A 107 10.02 -13.44 8.04
CA VAL A 107 10.12 -14.89 7.81
C VAL A 107 10.88 -15.18 6.52
N SER A 108 11.33 -16.42 6.35
CA SER A 108 12.10 -16.86 5.17
C SER A 108 11.27 -17.66 4.14
N SER A 109 10.02 -17.99 4.46
CA SER A 109 9.12 -18.76 3.61
C SER A 109 7.70 -18.21 3.68
N PRO A 110 6.96 -18.14 2.55
CA PRO A 110 5.61 -17.62 2.53
C PRO A 110 4.64 -18.42 3.40
N ASN A 111 4.83 -19.73 3.50
CA ASN A 111 4.00 -20.60 4.36
C ASN A 111 4.18 -20.35 5.87
N SER A 112 5.21 -19.59 6.25
CA SER A 112 5.46 -19.17 7.63
C SER A 112 4.89 -17.79 7.94
N ILE A 113 4.26 -17.11 6.98
CA ILE A 113 3.64 -15.80 7.21
C ILE A 113 2.47 -15.97 8.20
N SER A 114 2.35 -15.07 9.18
CA SER A 114 1.23 -15.13 10.11
C SER A 114 0.00 -14.39 9.59
N TYR A 115 -1.16 -14.63 10.21
CA TYR A 115 -2.37 -13.82 10.00
C TYR A 115 -2.28 -12.42 10.62
N LYS A 116 -1.08 -11.92 10.98
CA LYS A 116 -0.92 -10.59 11.58
C LYS A 116 -1.34 -9.52 10.58
N ARG A 117 -2.26 -8.64 11.02
CA ARG A 117 -2.75 -7.51 10.23
C ARG A 117 -1.67 -6.44 10.16
N ARG A 118 -1.50 -5.86 8.98
CA ARG A 118 -0.48 -4.83 8.74
C ARG A 118 -1.08 -3.55 8.18
N PRO A 119 -0.57 -2.37 8.58
CA PRO A 119 -0.98 -1.08 8.03
C PRO A 119 -0.32 -0.88 6.66
N MET A 120 -1.13 -0.84 5.60
CA MET A 120 -0.63 -0.79 4.22
C MET A 120 -1.14 0.44 3.48
N MET A 121 -0.48 0.78 2.39
CA MET A 121 -0.91 1.78 1.44
C MET A 121 -0.77 1.28 0.01
N ILE A 122 -1.84 1.39 -0.77
CA ILE A 122 -1.83 1.19 -2.22
C ILE A 122 -1.46 2.50 -2.89
N THR A 123 -0.67 2.44 -3.96
CA THR A 123 -0.41 3.59 -4.84
C THR A 123 -0.83 3.27 -6.27
N THR A 124 -1.69 4.12 -6.82
CA THR A 124 -2.13 4.09 -8.22
C THR A 124 -2.00 5.48 -8.84
N SER A 125 -2.30 5.61 -10.13
CA SER A 125 -2.45 6.93 -10.77
C SER A 125 -3.63 7.74 -10.22
N ALA A 126 -4.65 7.08 -9.66
CA ALA A 126 -5.82 7.74 -9.09
C ALA A 126 -5.59 8.26 -7.66
N GLY A 127 -4.54 7.77 -6.98
CA GLY A 127 -4.15 8.25 -5.67
C GLY A 127 -3.54 7.19 -4.77
N GLN A 128 -3.46 7.53 -3.48
CA GLN A 128 -2.93 6.70 -2.42
C GLN A 128 -4.05 6.30 -1.46
N PHE A 129 -4.18 4.99 -1.21
CA PHE A 129 -5.32 4.43 -0.49
C PHE A 129 -4.83 3.60 0.70
N LEU A 130 -5.30 3.94 1.90
CA LEU A 130 -4.97 3.21 3.12
C LEU A 130 -5.77 1.91 3.17
N CYS A 131 -5.08 0.82 3.47
CA CYS A 131 -5.66 -0.51 3.55
C CYS A 131 -4.93 -1.34 4.62
N SER A 132 -5.35 -2.59 4.78
CA SER A 132 -4.66 -3.56 5.61
C SER A 132 -4.60 -4.91 4.93
N ILE A 133 -3.52 -5.66 5.15
CA ILE A 133 -3.43 -7.06 4.75
C ILE A 133 -3.22 -7.97 5.96
N TYR A 134 -3.54 -9.24 5.82
CA TYR A 134 -2.71 -10.31 6.40
C TYR A 134 -2.13 -11.13 5.25
N GLY A 135 -0.88 -11.59 5.36
CA GLY A 135 -0.12 -12.13 4.21
C GLY A 135 0.00 -13.65 4.15
N GLN A 136 -0.71 -14.40 4.98
CA GLN A 136 -0.63 -15.87 4.97
C GLN A 136 -1.29 -16.42 3.69
N PRO A 137 -0.59 -17.23 2.87
CA PRO A 137 -1.16 -17.86 1.69
C PRO A 137 -2.35 -18.75 2.03
N HIS A 138 -3.42 -18.66 1.24
CA HIS A 138 -4.59 -19.52 1.32
C HIS A 138 -5.47 -19.38 0.06
N GLY A 139 -6.43 -20.29 -0.12
CA GLY A 139 -7.44 -20.15 -1.16
C GLY A 139 -6.96 -20.53 -2.55
N ALA A 140 -7.50 -19.84 -3.56
CA ALA A 140 -7.20 -20.04 -4.98
C ALA A 140 -5.95 -19.27 -5.40
N GLN A 141 -5.47 -19.52 -6.62
CA GLN A 141 -4.34 -18.82 -7.21
C GLN A 141 -4.56 -18.59 -8.71
N ASP A 142 -4.22 -17.40 -9.19
CA ASP A 142 -4.11 -17.04 -10.60
C ASP A 142 -2.66 -17.19 -11.09
N ILE A 143 -1.67 -16.92 -10.23
CA ILE A 143 -0.24 -16.92 -10.57
C ILE A 143 0.47 -18.10 -9.89
N THR A 144 1.00 -19.03 -10.69
CA THR A 144 1.61 -20.27 -10.18
C THR A 144 3.14 -20.25 -10.13
N ASN A 145 3.78 -19.16 -10.56
CA ASN A 145 5.23 -19.03 -10.65
C ASN A 145 5.81 -17.87 -9.80
N ASN A 146 5.02 -17.28 -8.91
CA ASN A 146 5.47 -16.28 -7.93
C ASN A 146 6.01 -16.89 -6.63
N GLY A 147 6.04 -18.22 -6.51
CA GLY A 147 6.48 -18.91 -5.30
C GLY A 147 5.58 -18.68 -4.09
N TYR A 148 4.31 -18.32 -4.28
CA TYR A 148 3.32 -18.07 -3.24
C TYR A 148 2.04 -18.86 -3.56
N ASP A 149 1.70 -19.85 -2.72
CA ASP A 149 0.63 -20.82 -3.01
C ASP A 149 -0.74 -20.32 -2.51
N GLY A 150 -1.43 -19.57 -3.38
CA GLY A 150 -2.75 -19.03 -3.09
C GLY A 150 -2.79 -17.50 -3.14
N GLN A 151 -3.71 -16.93 -2.40
CA GLN A 151 -3.93 -15.49 -2.25
C GLN A 151 -3.78 -15.05 -0.79
N PHE A 152 -3.74 -13.74 -0.58
CA PHE A 152 -3.90 -13.10 0.71
C PHE A 152 -5.01 -12.06 0.69
N CYS A 153 -5.52 -11.71 1.87
CA CYS A 153 -6.63 -10.78 2.00
C CYS A 153 -6.15 -9.35 2.20
N LEU A 154 -6.65 -8.45 1.35
CA LEU A 154 -6.49 -7.01 1.45
C LEU A 154 -7.83 -6.35 1.73
N HIS A 155 -7.87 -5.62 2.84
CA HIS A 155 -9.07 -5.03 3.43
C HIS A 155 -9.04 -3.50 3.38
N PHE A 156 -10.21 -2.94 3.05
CA PHE A 156 -10.56 -1.53 3.21
C PHE A 156 -11.54 -1.35 4.38
N VAL A 157 -11.93 -0.10 4.66
CA VAL A 157 -12.87 0.20 5.75
C VAL A 157 -14.20 -0.51 5.47
N ASN A 158 -14.79 -1.13 6.50
CA ASN A 158 -16.06 -1.88 6.41
C ASN A 158 -16.09 -3.08 5.43
N SER A 159 -14.95 -3.47 4.86
CA SER A 159 -14.83 -4.75 4.13
C SER A 159 -15.02 -5.94 5.08
N ARG A 160 -15.40 -7.10 4.52
CA ARG A 160 -15.83 -8.26 5.31
C ARG A 160 -14.96 -9.48 5.03
N THR A 161 -14.81 -10.35 6.03
CA THR A 161 -14.12 -11.64 5.87
C THR A 161 -14.95 -12.62 5.03
N HIS A 162 -14.29 -13.59 4.39
CA HIS A 162 -14.97 -14.62 3.58
C HIS A 162 -15.89 -15.52 4.44
N GLY A 163 -15.33 -16.23 5.42
CA GLY A 163 -16.07 -17.28 6.14
C GLY A 163 -17.12 -16.78 7.14
N THR A 164 -16.89 -15.64 7.80
CA THR A 164 -17.80 -15.14 8.85
C THR A 164 -18.63 -13.93 8.41
N ASN A 165 -18.37 -13.40 7.22
CA ASN A 165 -19.04 -12.21 6.67
C ASN A 165 -19.08 -11.00 7.64
N ARG A 166 -18.09 -10.90 8.53
CA ARG A 166 -17.97 -9.82 9.51
C ARG A 166 -16.92 -8.82 9.11
N VAL A 167 -17.11 -7.58 9.55
CA VAL A 167 -16.04 -6.57 9.58
C VAL A 167 -15.02 -7.00 10.64
N ASP A 168 -13.78 -7.18 10.24
CA ASP A 168 -12.70 -7.61 11.13
C ASP A 168 -12.06 -6.40 11.84
N THR A 169 -12.21 -6.35 13.16
CA THR A 169 -11.74 -5.24 13.99
C THR A 169 -10.23 -5.02 13.87
N ASP A 170 -9.42 -6.07 13.72
CA ASP A 170 -7.97 -5.93 13.63
C ASP A 170 -7.56 -5.27 12.31
N HIS A 171 -8.27 -5.58 11.21
CA HIS A 171 -8.06 -4.86 9.95
C HIS A 171 -8.46 -3.39 10.07
N GLN A 172 -9.57 -3.07 10.74
CA GLN A 172 -9.96 -1.68 10.96
C GLN A 172 -8.91 -0.92 11.79
N ASN A 173 -8.37 -1.57 12.83
CA ASN A 173 -7.29 -1.02 13.66
C ASN A 173 -5.99 -0.81 12.87
N ALA A 174 -5.64 -1.73 11.98
CA ALA A 174 -4.47 -1.58 11.11
C ALA A 174 -4.65 -0.44 10.09
N ILE A 175 -5.85 -0.25 9.54
CA ILE A 175 -6.15 0.90 8.66
C ILE A 175 -6.06 2.22 9.44
N ASN A 176 -6.56 2.27 10.68
CA ASN A 176 -6.41 3.44 11.55
C ASN A 176 -4.94 3.70 11.89
N SER A 177 -4.15 2.65 12.13
CA SER A 177 -2.71 2.75 12.35
C SER A 177 -1.99 3.28 11.10
N ALA A 178 -2.39 2.85 9.90
CA ALA A 178 -1.88 3.37 8.64
C ALA A 178 -2.10 4.89 8.55
N GLU A 179 -3.29 5.37 8.91
CA GLU A 179 -3.61 6.80 8.97
C GLU A 179 -2.74 7.56 9.98
N SER A 180 -2.54 7.00 11.17
CA SER A 180 -1.65 7.60 12.16
C SER A 180 -0.20 7.67 11.67
N ILE A 181 0.30 6.62 11.01
CA ILE A 181 1.67 6.59 10.50
C ILE A 181 1.87 7.69 9.46
N VAL A 182 0.99 7.76 8.44
CA VAL A 182 1.15 8.75 7.36
C VAL A 182 1.04 10.18 7.87
N LYS A 183 0.15 10.47 8.82
CA LYS A 183 0.04 11.81 9.43
C LYS A 183 1.28 12.26 10.21
N ASN A 184 2.13 11.32 10.62
CA ASN A 184 3.34 11.59 11.40
C ASN A 184 4.64 11.53 10.56
N ILE A 185 4.54 11.43 9.24
CA ILE A 185 5.72 11.39 8.36
C ILE A 185 6.49 12.72 8.48
N LYS A 186 7.79 12.58 8.77
CA LYS A 186 8.77 13.65 8.71
C LYS A 186 9.76 13.35 7.60
N VAL A 187 10.13 14.38 6.85
CA VAL A 187 11.24 14.31 5.90
C VAL A 187 12.30 15.28 6.41
N ASN A 188 13.54 14.85 6.58
CA ASN A 188 14.65 15.66 7.13
C ASN A 188 14.26 16.46 8.40
N GLY A 189 13.48 15.85 9.29
CA GLY A 189 13.00 16.49 10.53
C GLY A 189 11.81 17.46 10.38
N VAL A 190 11.40 17.78 9.14
CA VAL A 190 10.25 18.64 8.85
C VAL A 190 8.99 17.81 8.66
N ASN A 191 7.93 18.15 9.39
CA ASN A 191 6.62 17.52 9.24
C ASN A 191 6.08 17.72 7.83
N VAL A 192 5.50 16.69 7.23
CA VAL A 192 4.69 16.80 6.02
C VAL A 192 3.23 16.86 6.43
N VAL A 193 2.47 17.85 5.96
CA VAL A 193 1.04 17.93 6.28
C VAL A 193 0.30 16.94 5.39
N ILE A 194 -0.14 15.83 5.98
CA ILE A 194 -0.90 14.81 5.27
C ILE A 194 -2.35 14.88 5.74
N SER A 195 -3.24 15.16 4.79
CA SER A 195 -4.69 15.12 4.99
C SER A 195 -5.21 13.72 4.65
N THR A 196 -6.15 13.23 5.46
CA THR A 196 -6.87 12.00 5.18
C THR A 196 -8.30 12.32 4.79
N THR A 197 -8.75 11.82 3.66
CA THR A 197 -10.15 11.94 3.21
C THR A 197 -10.84 10.59 3.28
N TYR A 198 -11.98 10.53 3.96
CA TYR A 198 -12.86 9.36 3.92
C TYR A 198 -13.76 9.44 2.70
N LYS A 199 -13.91 8.34 1.95
CA LYS A 199 -14.78 8.24 0.79
C LYS A 199 -15.55 6.93 0.81
#